data_AF-A0A3B8RN33-F1
#
_entry.id   AF-A0A3B8RN33-F1
#
_cell.length_a   1.000
_cell.length_b   1.000
_cell.length_c   1.000
_cell.angle_alpha   90.00
_cell.angle_beta   90.00
_cell.angle_gamma   90.00
#
_symmetry.space_group_name_H-M   'P 1'
#
loop_
_entity.id
_entity.type
_entity.pdbx_description
1 polymer ?
#
loop_
_entity_poly.entity_id
_entity_poly.type
_entity_poly.pdbx_seq_one_letter_code
_entity_poly.pdbx_strand_id
1 'polypeptide(L)'
;AMWSSVSTTITNAFAAMGKIKINLKLMLMWTALTWILTPLLMSKYGYNGVALASALVASSSIIPMIILKRMLSVKLFSNVWPQLLSALLMGIFLKWLLSLLVIGHWILVIPLIAAGAILYFAFIFILTGKKLINELRSVKQLVI
;
A
#
# COMPACT_ATOMS: atom_id res chain seq x y z
N ALA A 1 0.90 6.88 3.99
CA ALA A 1 -0.16 6.80 2.96
C ALA A 1 -0.53 5.36 2.59
N MET A 2 0.39 4.51 2.10
CA MET A 2 0.07 3.17 1.57
C MET A 2 -0.68 2.25 2.54
N TRP A 3 -0.27 2.20 3.81
CA TRP A 3 -0.93 1.35 4.81
C TRP A 3 -2.27 1.90 5.31
N SER A 4 -2.51 3.20 5.12
CA SER A 4 -3.76 3.84 5.54
C SER A 4 -4.90 3.46 4.62
N SER A 5 -4.66 3.42 3.30
CA SER A 5 -5.70 3.03 2.33
C SER A 5 -6.17 1.59 2.54
N VAL A 6 -5.23 0.67 2.83
CA VAL A 6 -5.53 -0.72 3.14
C VAL A 6 -6.42 -0.82 4.39
N SER A 7 -6.04 -0.16 5.48
CA SER A 7 -6.82 -0.18 6.71
C SER A 7 -8.21 0.40 6.53
N THR A 8 -8.36 1.54 5.84
CA THR A 8 -9.67 2.15 5.59
C THR A 8 -10.60 1.22 4.80
N THR A 9 -10.11 0.57 3.74
CA THR A 9 -10.93 -0.40 2.98
C THR A 9 -11.37 -1.56 3.86
N ILE A 10 -10.50 -2.09 4.71
CA ILE A 10 -10.82 -3.22 5.59
C ILE A 10 -11.79 -2.81 6.70
N THR A 11 -11.63 -1.63 7.31
CA THR A 11 -12.56 -1.13 8.33
C THR A 11 -13.94 -0.86 7.75
N ASN A 12 -14.01 -0.38 6.51
CA ASN A 12 -15.28 -0.23 5.78
C ASN A 12 -15.92 -1.60 5.50
N ALA A 13 -15.13 -2.61 5.14
CA ALA A 13 -15.62 -3.99 4.99
C ALA A 13 -16.16 -4.55 6.32
N PHE A 14 -15.47 -4.32 7.45
CA PHE A 14 -15.98 -4.72 8.76
C PHE A 14 -17.29 -4.03 9.13
N ALA A 15 -17.42 -2.73 8.81
CA ALA A 15 -18.67 -1.99 9.02
C ALA A 15 -19.82 -2.57 8.19
N ALA A 16 -19.59 -2.85 6.90
CA ALA A 16 -20.58 -3.46 6.01
C ALA A 16 -21.02 -4.86 6.45
N MET A 17 -20.13 -5.64 7.06
CA MET A 17 -20.44 -6.96 7.64
C MET A 17 -21.11 -6.90 9.02
N GLY A 18 -21.41 -5.71 9.56
CA GLY A 18 -21.98 -5.54 10.91
C GLY A 18 -20.99 -5.84 12.04
N LYS A 19 -19.68 -5.91 11.76
CA LYS A 19 -18.62 -6.27 12.73
C LYS A 19 -18.03 -5.05 13.43
N ILE A 20 -18.88 -4.15 13.91
CA ILE A 20 -18.50 -2.86 14.53
C ILE A 20 -17.57 -3.06 15.73
N LYS A 21 -17.79 -4.11 16.54
CA LYS A 21 -16.93 -4.43 17.69
C LYS A 21 -15.46 -4.70 17.30
N ILE A 22 -15.22 -5.30 16.12
CA ILE A 22 -13.85 -5.52 15.62
C ILE A 22 -13.23 -4.18 15.24
N ASN A 23 -13.99 -3.35 14.51
CA ASN A 23 -13.53 -2.02 14.10
C ASN A 23 -13.17 -1.15 15.31
N LEU A 24 -14.01 -1.16 16.35
CA LEU A 24 -13.76 -0.41 17.59
C LEU A 24 -12.52 -0.91 18.34
N LYS A 25 -12.30 -2.23 18.41
CA LYS A 25 -11.07 -2.79 18.98
C LYS A 25 -9.82 -2.36 18.21
N LEU A 26 -9.89 -2.28 16.88
CA LEU A 26 -8.79 -1.81 16.04
C LEU A 26 -8.49 -0.32 16.26
N MET A 27 -9.52 0.52 16.36
CA MET A 27 -9.36 1.95 16.69
C MET A 27 -8.73 2.16 18.06
N LEU A 28 -9.16 1.41 19.08
CA LEU A 28 -8.56 1.45 20.40
C LEU A 28 -7.09 1.00 20.38
N MET A 29 -6.78 -0.08 19.65
CA MET A 29 -5.42 -0.55 19.45
C MET A 29 -4.54 0.55 18.83
N TRP A 30 -4.98 1.17 17.72
CA TRP A 30 -4.20 2.23 17.06
C TRP A 30 -4.02 3.47 17.92
N THR A 31 -5.05 3.85 18.68
CA THR A 31 -4.97 4.96 19.63
C THR A 31 -3.93 4.65 20.69
N ALA A 32 -4.02 3.48 21.35
CA ALA A 32 -3.04 3.06 22.34
C ALA A 32 -1.62 2.99 21.76
N LEU A 33 -1.45 2.41 20.57
CA LEU A 33 -0.15 2.33 19.90
C LEU A 33 0.44 3.73 19.65
N THR A 34 -0.37 4.67 19.16
CA THR A 34 0.06 6.03 18.87
C THR A 34 0.46 6.77 20.14
N TRP A 35 -0.38 6.70 21.18
CA TRP A 35 -0.13 7.36 22.45
C TRP A 35 1.03 6.74 23.25
N ILE A 36 1.37 5.48 23.03
CA ILE A 36 2.52 4.84 23.66
C ILE A 36 3.79 5.10 22.83
N LEU A 37 3.76 4.77 21.53
CA LEU A 37 4.96 4.82 20.69
C LEU A 37 5.44 6.25 20.45
N THR A 38 4.52 7.21 20.26
CA THR A 38 4.91 8.60 19.91
C THR A 38 5.71 9.27 21.00
N PRO A 39 5.27 9.39 22.26
CA PRO A 39 6.07 10.02 23.31
C PRO A 39 7.33 9.22 23.62
N LEU A 40 7.26 7.88 23.59
CA LEU A 40 8.40 7.01 23.88
C LEU A 40 9.51 7.19 22.84
N LEU A 41 9.17 7.17 21.55
CA LEU A 41 10.13 7.38 20.47
C LEU A 41 10.55 8.85 20.34
N MET A 42 9.66 9.80 20.62
CA MET A 42 9.99 11.23 20.64
C MET A 42 11.02 11.54 21.72
N SER A 43 10.90 10.96 22.91
CA SER A 43 11.88 11.16 23.99
C SER A 43 13.28 10.66 23.63
N LYS A 44 13.38 9.60 22.79
CA LYS A 44 14.65 8.98 22.40
C LYS A 44 15.26 9.54 21.11
N TYR A 45 14.42 9.92 20.15
CA TYR A 45 14.84 10.26 18.79
C TYR A 45 14.37 11.66 18.34
N GLY A 46 13.80 12.46 19.26
CA GLY A 46 13.26 13.79 18.97
C GLY A 46 12.12 13.74 17.95
N TYR A 47 12.10 14.72 17.04
CA TYR A 47 11.08 14.80 15.99
C TYR A 47 11.07 13.56 15.06
N ASN A 48 12.25 12.97 14.78
CA ASN A 48 12.35 11.74 13.99
C ASN A 48 11.66 10.55 14.67
N GLY A 49 11.54 10.58 16.00
CA GLY A 49 10.76 9.62 16.77
C GLY A 49 9.28 9.61 16.40
N VAL A 50 8.71 10.76 16.04
CA VAL A 50 7.30 10.87 15.59
C VAL A 50 7.12 10.19 14.23
N ALA A 51 8.08 10.38 13.31
CA ALA A 51 8.06 9.72 12.01
C ALA A 51 8.17 8.20 12.15
N LEU A 52 9.08 7.71 13.01
CA LEU A 52 9.21 6.29 13.33
C LEU A 52 7.94 5.71 13.98
N ALA A 53 7.36 6.42 14.95
CA ALA A 53 6.11 6.02 15.58
C ALA A 53 4.98 5.88 14.54
N SER A 54 4.84 6.88 13.68
CA SER A 54 3.85 6.89 12.60
C SER A 54 4.06 5.72 11.62
N ALA A 55 5.30 5.40 11.28
CA ALA A 55 5.63 4.26 10.42
C ALA A 55 5.28 2.91 11.08
N LEU A 56 5.54 2.76 12.38
CA LEU A 56 5.20 1.54 13.14
C LEU A 56 3.68 1.38 13.27
N VAL A 57 2.96 2.45 13.62
CA VAL A 57 1.49 2.46 13.69
C VAL A 57 0.91 2.11 12.33
N ALA A 58 1.39 2.72 11.25
CA ALA A 58 0.96 2.38 9.89
C ALA A 58 1.24 0.91 9.54
N SER A 59 2.39 0.36 9.93
CA SER A 59 2.73 -1.05 9.69
C SER A 59 1.80 -2.03 10.41
N SER A 60 1.13 -1.59 11.49
CA SER A 60 0.12 -2.40 12.18
C SER A 60 -1.15 -2.66 11.36
N SER A 61 -1.32 -2.02 10.19
CA SER A 61 -2.37 -2.32 9.21
C SER A 61 -2.37 -3.78 8.70
N ILE A 62 -1.32 -4.55 8.98
CA ILE A 62 -1.28 -6.01 8.76
C ILE A 62 -2.29 -6.73 9.68
N ILE A 63 -2.54 -6.23 10.88
CA ILE A 63 -3.46 -6.85 11.86
C ILE A 63 -4.89 -6.99 11.32
N PRO A 64 -5.57 -5.92 10.85
CA PRO A 64 -6.89 -6.05 10.25
C PRO A 64 -6.89 -6.94 9.01
N MET A 65 -5.80 -7.01 8.25
CA MET A 65 -5.65 -7.92 7.11
C MET A 65 -5.70 -9.40 7.52
N ILE A 66 -5.00 -9.76 8.60
CA ILE A 66 -5.03 -11.12 9.16
C ILE A 66 -6.43 -11.47 9.67
N ILE A 67 -7.09 -10.54 10.36
CA ILE A 67 -8.46 -10.74 10.86
C ILE A 67 -9.42 -10.95 9.69
N LEU A 68 -9.35 -10.11 8.65
CA LEU A 68 -10.19 -10.23 7.47
C LEU A 68 -10.01 -11.58 6.77
N LYS A 69 -8.75 -12.04 6.62
CA LYS A 69 -8.42 -13.33 5.99
C LYS A 69 -8.98 -14.53 6.77
N ARG A 70 -9.20 -14.41 8.08
CA ARG A 70 -9.87 -15.45 8.89
C ARG A 70 -11.37 -15.47 8.69
N MET A 71 -11.96 -14.34 8.29
CA MET A 71 -13.41 -14.21 8.09
C MET A 71 -13.84 -14.46 6.65
N LEU A 72 -12.96 -14.17 5.69
CA LEU A 72 -13.19 -14.30 4.26
C LEU A 72 -12.01 -15.02 3.63
N SER A 73 -12.28 -15.97 2.73
CA SER A 73 -11.28 -16.70 1.93
C SER A 73 -10.68 -15.84 0.81
N VAL A 74 -10.32 -14.60 1.10
CA VAL A 74 -9.78 -13.65 0.11
C VAL A 74 -8.32 -13.99 -0.20
N LYS A 75 -8.02 -14.18 -1.49
CA LYS A 75 -6.65 -14.31 -1.99
C LYS A 75 -5.98 -12.93 -2.13
N LEU A 76 -5.67 -12.30 -1.00
CA LEU A 76 -5.05 -10.97 -0.97
C LEU A 76 -3.64 -10.98 -1.56
N PHE A 77 -2.82 -11.99 -1.23
CA PHE A 77 -1.41 -12.03 -1.64
C PHE A 77 -1.23 -12.11 -3.17
N SER A 78 -2.09 -12.86 -3.87
CA SER A 78 -2.04 -12.94 -5.34
C SER A 78 -2.34 -11.62 -6.05
N ASN A 79 -2.95 -10.66 -5.34
CA ASN A 79 -3.30 -9.35 -5.84
C ASN A 79 -2.36 -8.24 -5.33
N VAL A 80 -1.34 -8.57 -4.53
CA VAL A 80 -0.39 -7.59 -3.97
C VAL A 80 1.02 -7.87 -4.48
N TRP A 81 1.38 -9.15 -4.63
CA TRP A 81 2.72 -9.52 -5.08
C TRP A 81 3.10 -8.97 -6.47
N PRO A 82 2.24 -9.03 -7.51
CA PRO A 82 2.57 -8.45 -8.81
C PRO A 82 2.85 -6.93 -8.73
N GLN A 83 2.11 -6.20 -7.91
CA GLN A 83 2.24 -4.76 -7.72
C GLN A 83 3.53 -4.41 -6.99
N LEU A 84 3.88 -5.17 -5.96
CA LEU A 84 5.16 -5.04 -5.26
C LEU A 84 6.32 -5.31 -6.20
N LEU A 85 6.25 -6.36 -7.01
CA LEU A 85 7.30 -6.70 -7.96
C LEU A 85 7.43 -5.62 -9.04
N SER A 86 6.33 -5.11 -9.60
CA SER A 86 6.36 -4.00 -10.55
C SER A 86 6.98 -2.73 -9.97
N ALA A 87 6.64 -2.38 -8.72
CA ALA A 87 7.22 -1.22 -8.05
C ALA A 87 8.71 -1.38 -7.80
N LEU A 88 9.15 -2.59 -7.43
CA LEU A 88 10.55 -2.90 -7.18
C LEU A 88 11.37 -2.85 -8.48
N LEU A 89 10.87 -3.47 -9.56
CA LEU A 89 11.49 -3.41 -10.89
C LEU A 89 11.56 -1.98 -11.43
N MET A 90 10.49 -1.20 -11.29
CA MET A 90 10.48 0.22 -11.63
C MET A 90 11.57 0.99 -10.85
N GLY A 91 11.67 0.78 -9.54
CA GLY A 91 12.66 1.45 -8.69
C GLY A 91 14.10 1.13 -9.08
N ILE A 92 14.40 -0.14 -9.39
CA ILE A 92 15.72 -0.56 -9.90
C ILE A 92 16.03 0.14 -11.23
N PHE A 93 15.07 0.14 -12.14
CA PHE A 93 15.25 0.71 -13.47
C PHE A 93 15.45 2.23 -13.43
N LEU A 94 14.66 2.94 -12.60
CA LEU A 94 14.82 4.38 -12.40
C LEU A 94 16.15 4.72 -11.74
N LYS A 95 16.62 3.92 -10.77
CA LYS A 95 17.93 4.11 -10.15
C LYS A 95 19.06 3.93 -11.17
N TRP A 96 18.96 2.93 -12.03
CA TRP A 96 19.90 2.73 -13.12
C TRP A 96 19.88 3.91 -14.11
N LEU A 97 18.70 4.37 -14.51
CA LEU A 97 18.53 5.53 -15.38
C LEU A 97 19.12 6.82 -14.78
N LEU A 98 18.91 7.05 -13.48
CA LEU A 98 19.49 8.17 -12.73
C LEU A 98 21.03 8.14 -12.72
N SER A 99 21.65 6.95 -12.71
CA SER A 99 23.11 6.84 -12.75
C SER A 99 23.73 7.28 -14.08
N LEU A 100 22.94 7.29 -15.16
CA LEU A 100 23.37 7.73 -16.50
C LEU A 100 23.13 9.22 -16.75
N LEU A 101 22.26 9.85 -15.96
CA LEU A 101 21.93 11.26 -16.06
C LEU A 101 22.87 12.08 -15.17
N VAL A 102 23.47 13.14 -15.70
CA VAL A 102 24.20 14.11 -14.86
C VAL A 102 23.16 14.97 -14.14
N ILE A 103 23.01 14.74 -12.83
CA ILE A 103 21.93 15.30 -12.01
C ILE A 103 22.31 16.70 -11.52
N GLY A 104 21.40 17.66 -11.67
CA GLY A 104 21.55 19.02 -11.14
C GLY A 104 20.33 19.94 -11.36
N HIS A 105 19.42 19.58 -12.26
CA HIS A 105 18.28 20.42 -12.63
C HIS A 105 16.95 19.82 -12.19
N TRP A 106 16.15 20.61 -11.45
CA TRP A 106 14.79 20.30 -11.01
C TRP A 106 13.83 19.95 -12.17
N ILE A 107 14.15 20.40 -13.39
CA ILE A 107 13.43 20.10 -14.63
C ILE A 107 13.37 18.60 -14.95
N LEU A 108 14.36 17.81 -14.50
CA LEU A 108 14.39 16.37 -14.77
C LEU A 108 13.39 15.55 -13.93
N VAL A 109 12.76 16.16 -12.91
CA VAL A 109 11.82 15.45 -12.02
C VAL A 109 10.56 15.03 -12.76
N ILE A 110 9.99 15.90 -13.60
CA ILE A 110 8.75 15.64 -14.36
C ILE A 110 8.93 14.44 -15.32
N PRO A 111 9.94 14.42 -16.21
CA PRO A 111 10.16 13.28 -17.10
C PRO A 111 10.50 12.00 -16.34
N LEU A 112 11.17 12.07 -15.18
CA LEU A 112 11.43 10.90 -14.35
C LEU A 112 10.14 10.30 -13.76
N ILE A 113 9.21 11.14 -13.30
CA ILE A 113 7.91 10.70 -12.81
C ILE A 113 7.11 10.05 -13.95
N ALA A 114 7.10 10.66 -15.13
CA ALA A 114 6.42 10.12 -16.31
C ALA A 114 7.02 8.76 -16.73
N ALA A 115 8.35 8.65 -16.80
CA ALA A 115 9.04 7.40 -17.11
C ALA A 115 8.74 6.32 -16.07
N GLY A 116 8.74 6.68 -14.77
CA GLY A 116 8.36 5.77 -13.68
C GLY A 116 6.94 5.25 -13.82
N ALA A 117 5.97 6.13 -14.11
CA ALA A 117 4.58 5.74 -14.34
C ALA A 117 4.46 4.74 -15.51
N ILE A 118 5.10 5.04 -16.65
CA ILE A 118 5.09 4.16 -17.83
C ILE A 118 5.69 2.80 -17.49
N LEU A 119 6.84 2.75 -16.83
CA LEU A 119 7.51 1.51 -16.43
C LEU A 119 6.65 0.68 -15.47
N TYR A 120 6.03 1.33 -14.47
CA TYR A 120 5.15 0.66 -13.54
C TYR A 120 3.95 0.02 -14.26
N PHE A 121 3.29 0.77 -15.15
CA PHE A 121 2.17 0.27 -15.95
C PHE A 121 2.59 -0.84 -16.93
N ALA A 122 3.78 -0.76 -17.51
CA ALA A 122 4.31 -1.82 -18.35
C ALA A 122 4.54 -3.11 -17.56
N PHE A 123 5.23 -3.04 -16.41
CA PHE A 123 5.50 -4.23 -15.59
C PHE A 123 4.23 -4.85 -15.02
N ILE A 124 3.29 -4.04 -14.53
CA ILE A 124 2.03 -4.58 -13.99
C ILE A 124 1.18 -5.24 -15.09
N PHE A 125 1.19 -4.69 -16.31
CA PHE A 125 0.50 -5.29 -17.45
C PHE A 125 1.14 -6.62 -17.88
N ILE A 126 2.48 -6.71 -17.86
CA ILE A 126 3.18 -7.96 -18.15
C ILE A 126 2.86 -9.04 -17.10
N LEU A 127 2.85 -8.68 -15.81
CA LEU A 127 2.62 -9.63 -14.73
C LEU A 127 1.15 -10.03 -14.53
N THR A 128 0.21 -9.11 -14.78
CA THR A 128 -1.22 -9.29 -14.42
C THR A 128 -2.17 -9.15 -15.62
N GLY A 129 -1.67 -8.83 -16.81
CA GLY A 129 -2.49 -8.48 -17.98
C GLY A 129 -3.52 -9.55 -18.36
N LYS A 130 -3.16 -10.84 -18.28
CA LYS A 130 -4.10 -11.95 -18.54
C LYS A 130 -5.29 -11.96 -17.56
N LYS A 131 -5.04 -11.65 -16.29
CA LYS A 131 -6.07 -11.59 -15.26
C LYS A 131 -6.98 -10.37 -15.46
N LEU A 132 -6.38 -9.22 -15.78
CA LEU A 132 -7.11 -7.98 -16.03
C LEU A 132 -8.08 -8.10 -17.22
N ILE A 133 -7.62 -8.70 -18.32
CA ILE A 133 -8.44 -8.91 -19.53
C ILE A 133 -9.59 -9.87 -19.24
N ASN A 134 -9.35 -10.92 -18.46
CA ASN A 134 -10.39 -11.87 -18.06
C ASN A 134 -11.45 -11.24 -17.15
N GLU A 135 -11.05 -10.41 -16.19
CA GLU A 135 -11.98 -9.66 -15.33
C GLU A 135 -12.82 -8.67 -16.16
N LEU A 136 -12.20 -7.91 -17.07
CA LEU A 136 -12.92 -7.00 -17.98
C LEU A 136 -13.95 -7.75 -18.85
N ARG A 137 -13.61 -8.94 -19.32
CA ARG A 137 -14.55 -9.78 -20.10
C ARG A 137 -15.73 -10.26 -19.25
N SER A 138 -15.50 -10.63 -17.98
CA SER A 138 -16.56 -11.06 -17.06
C SER A 138 -17.55 -9.95 -16.73
N VAL A 139 -17.08 -8.71 -16.55
CA VAL A 139 -17.98 -7.56 -16.32
C VAL A 139 -18.82 -7.28 -17.56
N LYS A 140 -18.23 -7.36 -18.76
CA LYS A 140 -18.97 -7.16 -20.02
C LYS A 140 -20.09 -8.19 -20.23
N GLN A 141 -19.93 -9.41 -19.70
CA GLN A 141 -20.95 -10.47 -19.76
C GLN A 141 -22.07 -10.32 -18.71
N LEU A 142 -21.88 -9.52 -17.66
CA LEU A 142 -22.92 -9.26 -16.65
C LEU A 142 -23.81 -8.07 -17.02
N VAL A 143 -23.37 -7.24 -17.97
CA VAL A 143 -24.05 -6.02 -18.43
C VAL A 143 -24.85 -6.27 -19.72
N ILE A 144 -24.63 -7.40 -20.40
CA ILE A 144 -25.38 -7.87 -21.58
C ILE A 144 -26.26 -9.04 -21.13
#